data_AF-A0A061EY02-F1
#
_entry.id   AF-A0A061EY02-F1
#
_cell.length_a   1.000
_cell.length_b   1.000
_cell.length_c   1.000
_cell.angle_alpha   90.00
_cell.angle_beta   90.00
_cell.angle_gamma   90.00
#
_symmetry.space_group_name_H-M   'P 1'
#
loop_
_entity.id
_entity.type
_entity.pdbx_description
1 polymer ?
#
loop_
_entity_poly.entity_id
_entity_poly.type
_entity_poly.pdbx_seq_one_letter_code
_entity_poly.pdbx_strand_id
1 'polypeptide(L)' 'MAESVPEKKSMVVADVIPVMTKITEHKLDGSNYLDWSKTVRLYLRSIDKDDHITNDPPTDNTRQT' A
#
# COMPACT_ATOMS: atom_id res chain seq x y z
N MET A 1 8.18 36.91 -17.48
CA MET A 1 7.79 35.53 -17.75
C MET A 1 8.04 34.74 -16.48
N ALA A 2 7.01 34.17 -15.88
CA ALA A 2 7.16 33.24 -14.77
C ALA A 2 6.22 32.08 -15.05
N GLU A 3 6.77 30.98 -15.56
CA GLU A 3 6.04 29.73 -15.75
C GLU A 3 5.60 29.21 -14.38
N SER A 4 4.29 29.22 -14.15
CA SER A 4 3.67 28.56 -13.01
C SER A 4 3.70 27.05 -13.29
N VAL A 5 4.64 26.35 -12.67
CA VAL A 5 4.75 24.88 -12.75
C VAL A 5 3.49 24.26 -12.15
N PRO A 6 2.71 23.45 -12.89
CA PRO A 6 1.50 22.87 -12.35
C PRO A 6 1.83 21.69 -11.41
N GLU A 7 1.38 21.83 -10.17
CA GLU A 7 0.53 20.86 -9.47
C GLU A 7 0.92 19.37 -9.57
N LYS A 8 2.09 19.01 -9.03
CA LYS A 8 2.52 17.59 -8.90
C LYS A 8 2.01 16.90 -7.64
N LYS A 9 1.46 17.67 -6.70
CA LYS A 9 1.09 17.20 -5.35
C LYS A 9 -0.37 16.71 -5.26
N SER A 10 -1.21 17.05 -6.23
CA SER A 10 -2.66 16.81 -6.20
C SER A 10 -3.05 15.44 -6.80
N MET A 11 -2.38 15.00 -7.87
CA MET A 11 -2.67 13.71 -8.53
C MET A 11 -2.46 12.51 -7.60
N VAL A 12 -1.45 12.54 -6.73
CA VAL A 12 -1.13 11.42 -5.83
C VAL A 12 -2.26 11.17 -4.83
N VAL A 13 -2.91 12.23 -4.33
CA VAL A 13 -3.99 12.09 -3.34
C VAL A 13 -5.26 11.50 -3.98
N ALA A 14 -5.53 11.84 -5.24
CA ALA A 14 -6.72 11.39 -5.95
C ALA A 14 -6.67 9.89 -6.33
N ASP A 15 -5.49 9.34 -6.62
CA ASP A 15 -5.31 7.90 -6.93
C ASP A 15 -5.12 7.02 -5.69
N VAL A 16 -4.64 7.58 -4.57
CA VAL A 16 -4.44 6.85 -3.31
C VAL A 16 -5.75 6.54 -2.58
N ILE A 17 -6.74 7.45 -2.64
CA ILE A 17 -8.06 7.26 -2.00
C ILE A 17 -8.82 6.04 -2.59
N PRO A 18 -8.94 5.86 -3.92
CA PRO A 18 -9.59 4.69 -4.52
C PRO A 18 -8.94 3.35 -4.14
N VAL A 19 -7.62 3.32 -3.96
CA VAL A 19 -6.91 2.09 -3.61
C VAL A 19 -7.12 1.73 -2.12
N MET A 20 -7.20 2.72 -1.23
CA MET A 20 -7.58 2.49 0.18
C MET A 20 -8.96 1.85 0.34
N THR A 21 -9.94 2.29 -0.45
CA THR A 21 -11.29 1.71 -0.44
C THR A 21 -11.26 0.24 -0.88
N LYS A 22 -10.50 -0.10 -1.92
CA LYS A 22 -10.35 -1.49 -2.39
C LYS A 22 -9.70 -2.43 -1.36
N ILE A 23 -8.72 -1.96 -0.60
CA ILE A 23 -8.08 -2.75 0.46
C ILE A 23 -9.04 -3.00 1.63
N THR A 24 -9.87 -2.01 1.96
CA THR A 24 -10.83 -2.10 3.08
C THR A 24 -12.09 -2.88 2.71
N GLU A 25 -12.51 -2.87 1.45
CA GLU A 25 -13.60 -3.71 0.92
C GLU A 25 -13.19 -5.18 0.77
N HIS A 26 -11.98 -5.46 0.29
CA HIS A 26 -11.46 -6.82 0.14
C HIS A 26 -10.50 -7.16 1.29
N LYS A 27 -11.01 -7.32 2.51
CA LYS A 27 -10.18 -7.72 3.66
C LYS A 27 -9.56 -9.10 3.44
N LEU A 28 -8.37 -9.31 4.02
CA LEU A 28 -7.71 -10.61 4.03
C LEU A 28 -8.62 -11.66 4.65
N ASP A 29 -8.84 -12.74 3.93
CA ASP A 29 -9.52 -13.94 4.40
C ASP A 29 -8.63 -15.19 4.16
N GLY A 30 -9.07 -16.34 4.64
CA GLY A 30 -8.31 -17.60 4.53
C GLY A 30 -8.10 -18.11 3.10
N SER A 31 -8.79 -17.55 2.11
CA SER A 31 -8.82 -18.00 0.72
C SER A 31 -8.23 -17.00 -0.28
N ASN A 32 -8.13 -15.71 0.08
CA ASN A 32 -7.85 -14.62 -0.85
C ASN A 32 -6.43 -14.03 -0.74
N TYR A 33 -5.52 -14.66 0.01
CA TYR A 33 -4.19 -14.12 0.31
C TYR A 33 -3.41 -13.64 -0.92
N LEU A 34 -3.47 -14.38 -2.04
CA LEU A 34 -2.74 -14.01 -3.26
C LEU A 34 -3.25 -12.71 -3.89
N ASP A 35 -4.56 -12.52 -3.99
CA ASP A 35 -5.16 -11.30 -4.54
C ASP A 35 -5.07 -10.13 -3.56
N TRP A 36 -5.27 -10.41 -2.28
CA TRP A 36 -5.09 -9.42 -1.21
C TRP A 36 -3.66 -8.87 -1.19
N SER A 37 -2.65 -9.75 -1.17
CA SER A 37 -1.24 -9.35 -1.10
C SER A 37 -0.78 -8.58 -2.34
N LYS A 38 -1.34 -8.84 -3.53
CA LYS A 38 -1.10 -8.02 -4.73
C LYS A 38 -1.66 -6.61 -4.56
N THR A 39 -2.88 -6.50 -4.06
CA THR A 39 -3.56 -5.21 -3.84
C THR A 39 -2.81 -4.36 -2.81
N VAL A 40 -2.36 -4.96 -1.70
CA VAL A 40 -1.55 -4.27 -0.68
C VAL A 40 -0.21 -3.79 -1.24
N ARG A 41 0.48 -4.62 -2.04
CA ARG A 41 1.74 -4.21 -2.69
C ARG A 41 1.55 -3.05 -3.66
N LEU A 42 0.47 -3.08 -4.46
CA LEU A 42 0.15 -1.99 -5.37
C LEU A 42 -0.09 -0.68 -4.60
N TYR A 43 -0.85 -0.74 -3.51
CA TYR A 43 -1.11 0.41 -2.65
C TYR A 43 0.16 1.01 -2.05
N LEU A 44 1.01 0.18 -1.44
CA LEU A 44 2.25 0.64 -0.83
C LEU A 44 3.15 1.32 -1.85
N ARG A 45 3.24 0.78 -3.07
CA ARG A 45 3.96 1.40 -4.17
C ARG A 45 3.35 2.73 -4.61
N SER A 46 2.02 2.86 -4.60
CA SER A 46 1.33 4.11 -4.94
C SER A 46 1.60 5.25 -3.94
N ILE A 47 2.05 4.94 -2.72
CA ILE A 47 2.40 5.92 -1.69
C ILE A 47 3.92 5.96 -1.40
N ASP A 48 4.74 5.36 -2.27
CA ASP A 48 6.21 5.27 -2.12
C ASP A 48 6.65 4.63 -0.78
N LYS A 49 5.96 3.55 -0.37
CA LYS A 49 6.26 2.77 0.85
C LYS A 49 6.43 1.27 0.57
N ASP A 50 6.73 0.88 -0.65
CA ASP A 50 6.94 -0.53 -1.00
C ASP A 50 8.14 -1.16 -0.28
N ASP A 51 9.12 -0.36 0.17
CA ASP A 51 10.24 -0.80 1.03
C ASP A 51 9.79 -1.40 2.37
N HIS A 52 8.54 -1.19 2.78
CA HIS A 52 7.97 -1.78 4.00
C HIS A 52 7.65 -3.28 3.83
N ILE A 53 7.62 -3.81 2.60
CA ILE A 53 7.42 -5.24 2.35
C ILE A 53 8.76 -5.95 2.54
N THR A 54 8.95 -6.58 3.69
CA THR A 54 10.13 -7.40 3.98
C THR A 54 9.86 -8.88 3.72
N ASN A 55 10.83 -9.59 3.14
CA ASN A 55 10.78 -11.06 3.04
C ASN A 55 11.24 -11.75 4.34
N ASP A 56 11.77 -10.97 5.28
CA ASP A 56 12.18 -11.49 6.58
C ASP A 56 10.97 -12.08 7.31
N PRO A 57 11.09 -13.29 7.87
CA PRO A 57 10.06 -13.82 8.73
C PRO A 57 9.86 -12.86 9.90
N PRO A 58 8.63 -12.72 10.42
CA PRO A 58 8.40 -11.94 11.62
C PRO A 58 9.32 -12.48 12.71
N THR A 59 10.21 -11.63 13.19
CA THR A 59 11.09 -11.93 14.33
C THR A 59 10.24 -11.82 15.59
N ASP A 60 9.26 -12.72 15.70
CA ASP A 60 8.40 -12.82 16.88
C ASP A 60 9.22 -13.48 17.99
N ASN A 61 10.09 -12.67 18.61
CA ASN A 61 10.76 -12.98 19.86
C ASN A 61 9.80 -12.87 21.06
N THR A 62 8.48 -12.72 20.83
CA THR A 62 7.44 -12.72 21.85
C THR A 62 6.68 -14.06 21.92
N ARG A 63 6.92 -14.99 20.99
CA ARG A 63 6.54 -16.41 21.08
C ARG A 63 7.63 -17.25 21.73
N GLN A 64 8.09 -16.85 22.92
CA GLN A 64 8.71 -17.79 23.84
C GLN A 64 7.84 -17.84 25.09
N THR A 65 7.00 -18.86 25.15
CA THR A 65 6.40 -19.38 26.39
C THR A 65 6.84 -20.83 26.52
#